data_AF-A0A1E5P364-F1
#
_entry.id   AF-A0A1E5P364-F1
#
_cell.length_a   1.000
_cell.length_b   1.000
_cell.length_c   1.000
_cell.angle_alpha   90.00
_cell.angle_beta   90.00
_cell.angle_gamma   90.00
#
_symmetry.space_group_name_H-M   'P 1'
#
loop_
_entity.id
_entity.type
_entity.pdbx_description
1 polymer ?
#
loop_
_entity_poly.entity_id
_entity_poly.type
_entity_poly.pdbx_seq_one_letter_code
_entity_poly.pdbx_strand_id
1 'polypeptide(L)'
;MPTMTGKRWKTRLLPAFLIAGFVVWMTMVCVSIANEPPEGSASARSLRGDVAKAVQDQDADRLQNLFHPDTVADGYATALLERLKEAESSDVSPTLRTEDQQQVLVLKGTSADGAVCVPWQVTEEDSRWYLDGTPPLNAHFCNGR
;
A
#
# COMPACT_ATOMS: atom_id res chain seq x y z
N MET A 1 -8.26 12.20 69.24
CA MET A 1 -8.72 11.30 68.16
C MET A 1 -10.05 11.85 67.64
N PRO A 2 -10.39 11.82 66.33
CA PRO A 2 -9.67 11.37 65.13
C PRO A 2 -9.50 12.47 64.04
N THR A 3 -8.59 12.21 63.11
CA THR A 3 -8.29 12.90 61.85
C THR A 3 -9.18 12.42 60.70
N MET A 4 -9.67 13.31 59.81
CA MET A 4 -10.24 13.00 58.47
C MET A 4 -10.73 14.33 57.82
N THR A 5 -10.64 14.68 56.53
CA THR A 5 -10.23 14.00 55.28
C THR A 5 -10.09 15.10 54.20
N GLY A 6 -8.86 15.49 53.85
CA GLY A 6 -8.57 16.49 52.81
C GLY A 6 -8.16 15.84 51.49
N LYS A 7 -9.05 15.09 50.82
CA LYS A 7 -8.71 14.41 49.54
C LYS A 7 -9.91 14.19 48.60
N ARG A 8 -10.79 15.18 48.41
CA ARG A 8 -11.94 15.09 47.47
C ARG A 8 -11.77 15.84 46.14
N TRP A 9 -10.78 16.72 46.02
CA TRP A 9 -10.54 17.49 44.78
C TRP A 9 -9.89 16.65 43.67
N LYS A 10 -8.83 15.89 43.99
CA LYS A 10 -8.01 15.18 42.99
C LYS A 10 -8.78 14.08 42.27
N THR A 11 -9.80 13.52 42.90
CA THR A 11 -10.66 12.46 42.35
C THR A 11 -11.64 12.94 41.28
N ARG A 12 -11.95 14.25 41.22
CA ARG A 12 -12.84 14.81 40.19
C ARG A 12 -12.12 15.26 38.92
N LEU A 13 -10.82 15.57 39.02
CA LEU A 13 -10.01 15.93 37.86
C LEU A 13 -9.51 14.71 37.07
N LEU A 14 -9.31 13.58 37.75
CA LEU A 14 -8.90 12.32 37.13
C LEU A 14 -9.85 11.86 36.00
N PRO A 15 -11.18 11.78 36.18
CA PRO A 15 -12.08 11.38 35.10
C PRO A 15 -12.12 12.40 33.97
N ALA A 16 -12.05 13.70 34.26
CA ALA A 16 -12.01 14.74 33.23
C ALA A 16 -10.75 14.64 32.36
N PHE A 17 -9.59 14.36 32.98
CA PHE A 17 -8.34 14.15 32.27
C PHE A 17 -8.36 12.87 31.42
N LEU A 18 -8.93 11.78 31.95
CA LEU A 18 -9.10 10.54 31.20
C LEU A 18 -10.02 10.72 29.98
N ILE A 19 -11.14 11.43 30.16
CA ILE A 19 -12.07 11.75 29.07
C ILE A 19 -11.37 12.63 28.02
N ALA A 20 -10.66 13.68 28.44
CA ALA A 20 -9.93 14.54 27.52
C ALA A 20 -8.86 13.76 26.73
N GLY A 21 -8.08 12.90 27.41
CA GLY A 21 -7.11 12.02 26.76
C GLY A 21 -7.77 11.05 25.78
N PHE A 22 -8.91 10.46 26.15
CA PHE A 22 -9.67 9.57 25.28
C PHE A 22 -10.21 10.29 24.03
N VAL A 23 -10.73 11.51 24.18
CA VAL A 23 -11.22 12.32 23.05
C VAL A 23 -10.07 12.70 22.11
N VAL A 24 -8.91 13.08 22.64
CA VAL A 24 -7.72 13.38 21.83
C VAL A 24 -7.25 12.14 21.08
N TRP A 25 -7.14 11.01 21.76
CA TRP A 25 -6.76 9.74 21.12
C TRP A 25 -7.77 9.33 20.04
N MET A 26 -9.07 9.48 20.29
CA MET A 26 -10.08 9.16 19.30
C MET A 26 -10.04 10.08 18.09
N THR A 27 -9.81 11.38 18.31
CA THR A 27 -9.65 12.34 17.22
C THR A 27 -8.43 11.98 16.37
N MET A 28 -7.32 11.59 17.00
CA MET A 28 -6.12 11.13 16.30
C MET A 28 -6.42 9.90 15.43
N VAL A 29 -7.11 8.89 15.97
CA VAL A 29 -7.50 7.68 15.22
C VAL A 29 -8.42 8.04 14.04
N CYS A 30 -9.44 8.86 14.26
CA CYS A 30 -10.34 9.28 13.19
C CYS A 30 -9.62 10.06 12.09
N VAL A 31 -8.68 10.93 12.45
CA VAL A 31 -7.85 11.70 11.49
C VAL A 31 -6.91 10.78 10.72
N SER A 32 -6.35 9.74 11.36
CA SER A 32 -5.53 8.74 10.68
C SER A 32 -6.34 7.95 9.65
N ILE A 33 -7.53 7.47 10.01
CA ILE A 33 -8.43 6.75 9.08
C ILE A 33 -8.89 7.67 7.94
N ALA A 34 -9.24 8.92 8.25
CA ALA A 34 -9.75 9.84 7.23
C ALA A 34 -8.69 10.31 6.23
N ASN A 35 -7.40 10.28 6.60
CA ASN A 35 -6.30 10.67 5.73
C ASN A 35 -5.58 9.48 5.09
N GLU A 36 -6.05 8.26 5.33
CA GLU A 36 -5.50 7.10 4.66
C GLU A 36 -5.72 7.27 3.15
N PRO A 37 -4.64 7.32 2.34
CA PRO A 37 -4.77 7.54 0.93
C PRO A 37 -5.66 6.43 0.35
N PRO A 38 -6.65 6.78 -0.49
CA PRO A 38 -7.60 5.80 -0.97
C PRO A 38 -6.88 4.71 -1.76
N GLU A 39 -7.29 3.46 -1.58
CA GLU A 39 -6.71 2.28 -2.24
C GLU A 39 -6.85 2.34 -3.77
N GLY A 40 -5.93 1.68 -4.47
CA GLY A 40 -5.80 1.75 -5.91
C GLY A 40 -5.51 3.17 -6.40
N SER A 41 -5.71 3.41 -7.70
CA SER A 41 -5.52 4.72 -8.31
C SER A 41 -6.77 5.18 -9.06
N ALA A 42 -6.88 6.49 -9.32
CA ALA A 42 -8.04 7.08 -10.00
C ALA A 42 -8.18 6.69 -11.49
N SER A 43 -7.16 6.09 -12.08
CA SER A 43 -7.12 5.64 -13.48
C SER A 43 -5.99 4.63 -13.68
N ALA A 44 -6.06 3.79 -14.71
CA ALA A 44 -4.97 2.89 -15.09
C ALA A 44 -3.65 3.62 -15.37
N ARG A 45 -3.72 4.83 -15.94
CA ARG A 45 -2.51 5.65 -16.21
C ARG A 45 -1.87 6.16 -14.93
N SER A 46 -2.67 6.61 -13.96
CA SER A 46 -2.16 7.01 -12.64
C SER A 46 -1.61 5.81 -11.88
N LEU A 47 -2.25 4.64 -11.99
CA LEU A 47 -1.77 3.39 -11.38
C LEU A 47 -0.32 3.10 -11.79
N ARG A 48 -0.01 3.19 -13.09
CA ARG A 48 1.37 3.05 -13.57
C ARG A 48 2.33 4.05 -12.92
N GLY A 49 1.91 5.31 -12.77
CA GLY A 49 2.72 6.34 -12.14
C GLY A 49 2.93 6.12 -10.63
N ASP A 50 1.89 5.65 -9.95
CA ASP A 50 1.93 5.35 -8.52
C ASP A 50 2.80 4.12 -8.22
N VAL A 51 2.71 3.07 -9.04
CA VAL A 51 3.63 1.92 -8.97
C VAL A 51 5.07 2.36 -9.18
N ALA A 52 5.34 3.20 -10.18
CA ALA A 52 6.69 3.66 -10.47
C ALA A 52 7.29 4.40 -9.26
N LYS A 53 6.51 5.30 -8.65
CA LYS A 53 6.93 6.03 -7.46
C LYS A 53 7.14 5.11 -6.27
N ALA A 54 6.20 4.22 -5.97
CA ALA A 54 6.31 3.33 -4.82
C ALA A 54 7.54 2.41 -4.92
N VAL A 55 7.84 1.88 -6.12
CA VAL A 55 9.05 1.08 -6.36
C VAL A 55 10.32 1.93 -6.24
N GLN A 56 10.34 3.14 -6.81
CA GLN A 56 11.48 4.05 -6.75
C GLN A 56 11.79 4.50 -5.32
N ASP A 57 10.74 4.82 -4.55
CA ASP A 57 10.84 5.32 -3.18
C ASP A 57 11.02 4.18 -2.16
N GLN A 58 10.98 2.91 -2.61
CA GLN A 58 10.98 1.70 -1.76
C GLN A 58 9.85 1.72 -0.72
N ASP A 59 8.69 2.24 -1.12
CA ASP A 59 7.50 2.43 -0.28
C ASP A 59 6.57 1.22 -0.41
N ALA A 60 6.78 0.24 0.48
CA ALA A 60 6.04 -1.02 0.47
C ALA A 60 4.55 -0.82 0.78
N ASP A 61 4.21 0.06 1.72
CA ASP A 61 2.84 0.32 2.13
C ASP A 61 2.05 0.96 0.98
N ARG A 62 2.65 1.96 0.32
CA ARG A 62 2.05 2.56 -0.87
C ARG A 62 1.89 1.57 -2.00
N LEU A 63 2.87 0.69 -2.22
CA LEU A 63 2.78 -0.33 -3.26
C LEU A 63 1.70 -1.38 -2.93
N GLN A 64 1.59 -1.81 -1.68
CA GLN A 64 0.58 -2.75 -1.21
C GLN A 64 -0.83 -2.20 -1.49
N ASN A 65 -1.06 -0.93 -1.20
CA ASN A 65 -2.35 -0.26 -1.40
C ASN A 65 -2.75 -0.12 -2.88
N LEU A 66 -1.87 -0.45 -3.84
CA LEU A 66 -2.21 -0.46 -5.27
C LEU A 66 -2.73 -1.83 -5.74
N PHE A 67 -2.60 -2.87 -4.92
CA PHE A 67 -3.16 -4.18 -5.22
C PHE A 67 -4.60 -4.29 -4.75
N HIS A 68 -5.40 -5.07 -5.45
CA HIS A 68 -6.73 -5.43 -4.99
C HIS A 68 -6.59 -6.28 -3.71
N PRO A 69 -7.28 -5.94 -2.60
CA PRO A 69 -7.05 -6.54 -1.28
C PRO A 69 -7.25 -8.06 -1.26
N ASP A 70 -8.18 -8.58 -2.07
CA ASP A 70 -8.45 -10.01 -2.15
C ASP A 70 -7.45 -10.82 -3.01
N THR A 71 -6.49 -10.16 -3.68
CA THR A 71 -5.59 -10.81 -4.65
C THR A 71 -4.18 -11.05 -4.13
N VAL A 72 -3.79 -10.36 -3.06
CA VAL A 72 -2.48 -10.49 -2.41
C VAL A 72 -2.64 -10.57 -0.90
N ALA A 73 -1.71 -11.25 -0.24
CA ALA A 73 -1.61 -11.21 1.21
C ALA A 73 -0.91 -9.92 1.69
N ASP A 74 -1.12 -9.57 2.96
CA ASP A 74 -0.33 -8.54 3.64
C ASP A 74 1.18 -8.85 3.52
N GLY A 75 1.97 -7.81 3.26
CA GLY A 75 3.43 -7.92 3.11
C GLY A 75 3.91 -8.44 1.75
N TYR A 76 3.01 -8.69 0.79
CA TYR A 76 3.39 -9.04 -0.58
C TYR A 76 4.31 -7.97 -1.19
N ALA A 77 3.95 -6.70 -1.08
CA ALA A 77 4.75 -5.59 -1.62
C ALA A 77 6.14 -5.50 -0.96
N THR A 78 6.22 -5.70 0.36
CA THR A 78 7.49 -5.76 1.09
C THR A 78 8.39 -6.86 0.53
N ALA A 79 7.87 -8.09 0.41
CA ALA A 79 8.61 -9.22 -0.12
C ALA A 79 9.06 -8.97 -1.58
N LEU A 80 8.20 -8.37 -2.41
CA LEU A 80 8.55 -8.01 -3.79
C LEU A 80 9.71 -7.02 -3.84
N LEU A 81 9.65 -5.93 -3.07
CA LEU A 81 10.70 -4.91 -3.05
C LEU A 81 12.01 -5.46 -2.48
N GLU A 82 11.96 -6.30 -1.45
CA GLU A 82 13.12 -7.01 -0.92
C GLU A 82 13.78 -7.88 -2.00
N ARG A 83 12.99 -8.65 -2.76
CA ARG A 83 13.52 -9.47 -3.86
C ARG A 83 14.16 -8.64 -4.96
N LEU A 84 13.55 -7.50 -5.32
CA LEU A 84 14.13 -6.58 -6.31
C LEU A 84 15.48 -6.04 -5.81
N LYS A 85 15.57 -5.70 -4.53
CA LYS A 85 16.80 -5.20 -3.90
C LYS A 85 17.87 -6.28 -3.80
N GLU A 86 17.52 -7.49 -3.37
CA GLU A 86 18.44 -8.64 -3.27
C GLU A 86 19.02 -9.02 -4.63
N ALA A 87 18.22 -8.92 -5.69
CA ALA A 87 18.66 -9.16 -7.06
C ALA A 87 19.51 -8.01 -7.65
N GLU A 88 19.80 -6.96 -6.87
CA GLU A 88 20.48 -5.74 -7.30
C GLU A 88 19.80 -5.12 -8.54
N SER A 89 18.47 -5.10 -8.53
CA SER A 89 17.70 -4.68 -9.70
C SER A 89 17.86 -3.19 -9.98
N SER A 90 18.07 -2.83 -11.24
CA SER A 90 18.20 -1.46 -11.72
C SER A 90 17.31 -1.22 -12.94
N ASP A 91 17.05 0.05 -13.22
CA ASP A 91 16.17 0.52 -14.31
C ASP A 91 14.75 -0.10 -14.27
N VAL A 92 14.29 -0.38 -13.04
CA VAL A 92 12.97 -0.97 -12.82
C VAL A 92 11.90 0.07 -13.15
N SER A 93 11.09 -0.21 -14.17
CA SER A 93 10.05 0.70 -14.65
C SER A 93 8.77 -0.04 -15.04
N PRO A 94 7.60 0.44 -14.59
CA PRO A 94 6.32 -0.13 -15.00
C PRO A 94 5.85 0.41 -16.34
N THR A 95 5.42 -0.50 -17.21
CA THR A 95 4.81 -0.20 -18.50
C THR A 95 3.37 -0.71 -18.53
N LEU A 96 2.43 0.15 -18.94
CA LEU A 96 1.03 -0.25 -19.13
C LEU A 96 0.86 -0.70 -20.58
N ARG A 97 0.29 -1.89 -20.78
CA ARG A 97 -0.01 -2.49 -22.08
C ARG A 97 -1.50 -2.79 -22.15
N THR A 98 -2.03 -2.85 -23.37
CA THR A 98 -3.40 -3.28 -23.63
C THR A 98 -3.34 -4.41 -24.64
N GLU A 99 -3.96 -5.54 -24.31
CA GLU A 99 -4.02 -6.73 -25.14
C GLU A 99 -5.38 -7.39 -24.96
N ASP A 100 -6.02 -7.79 -26.06
CA ASP A 100 -7.35 -8.43 -26.04
C ASP A 100 -8.38 -7.70 -25.15
N GLN A 101 -8.35 -6.36 -25.19
CA GLN A 101 -9.18 -5.45 -24.38
C GLN A 101 -8.90 -5.45 -22.87
N GLN A 102 -7.92 -6.23 -22.40
CA GLN A 102 -7.44 -6.20 -21.03
C GLN A 102 -6.20 -5.30 -20.89
N GLN A 103 -6.11 -4.62 -19.75
CA GLN A 103 -4.92 -3.83 -19.42
C GLN A 103 -4.00 -4.65 -18.51
N VAL A 104 -2.71 -4.60 -18.81
CA VAL A 104 -1.68 -5.31 -18.05
C VAL A 104 -0.56 -4.34 -17.75
N LEU A 105 -0.17 -4.27 -16.48
CA LEU A 105 0.98 -3.50 -16.05
C LEU A 105 2.16 -4.46 -15.88
N VAL A 106 3.25 -4.18 -16.58
CA VAL A 106 4.46 -5.00 -16.57
C VAL A 106 5.59 -4.20 -15.97
N LEU A 107 6.07 -4.62 -14.81
CA LEU A 107 7.31 -4.13 -14.20
C LEU A 107 8.49 -4.81 -14.89
N LYS A 108 9.32 -4.03 -15.58
CA LYS A 108 10.53 -4.55 -16.23
C LYS A 108 11.76 -3.88 -15.65
N GLY A 109 12.87 -4.61 -15.57
CA GLY A 109 14.16 -4.08 -15.16
C GLY A 109 15.28 -5.04 -15.50
N THR A 110 16.47 -4.73 -15.00
CA THR A 110 17.65 -5.61 -15.09
C THR A 110 18.11 -5.96 -13.69
N SER A 111 18.68 -7.15 -13.50
CA SER A 111 19.28 -7.63 -12.26
C SER A 111 20.63 -8.29 -12.55
N ALA A 112 21.40 -8.59 -11.51
CA ALA A 112 22.67 -9.32 -11.66
C ALA A 112 22.49 -10.69 -12.34
N ASP A 113 21.33 -11.34 -12.13
CA ASP A 113 21.01 -12.68 -12.64
C ASP A 113 20.26 -12.68 -13.98
N GLY A 114 19.86 -11.51 -14.51
CA GLY A 114 19.17 -11.41 -15.79
C GLY A 114 18.14 -10.29 -15.88
N ALA A 115 17.08 -10.50 -16.66
CA ALA A 115 15.99 -9.54 -16.79
C ALA A 115 14.94 -9.75 -15.69
N VAL A 116 14.49 -8.67 -15.06
CA VAL A 116 13.34 -8.67 -14.16
C VAL A 116 12.09 -8.43 -14.98
N CYS A 117 11.08 -9.27 -14.80
CA CYS A 117 9.77 -9.05 -15.39
C CYS A 117 8.65 -9.59 -14.50
N VAL A 118 7.75 -8.69 -14.08
CA VAL A 118 6.59 -9.03 -13.26
C VAL A 118 5.34 -8.41 -13.90
N PRO A 119 4.44 -9.22 -14.49
CA PRO A 119 3.20 -8.74 -15.06
C PRO A 119 2.04 -8.89 -14.07
N TRP A 120 1.19 -7.87 -14.00
CA TRP A 120 -0.07 -7.87 -13.25
C TRP A 120 -1.21 -7.45 -14.16
N GLN A 121 -2.37 -8.11 -14.02
CA GLN A 121 -3.58 -7.60 -14.65
C GLN A 121 -4.02 -6.31 -13.95
N VAL A 122 -4.64 -5.42 -14.71
CA VAL A 122 -5.19 -4.17 -14.20
C VAL A 122 -6.70 -4.27 -14.22
N THR A 123 -7.31 -4.14 -13.04
CA THR A 123 -8.75 -4.26 -12.83
C THR A 123 -9.34 -2.93 -12.36
N GLU A 124 -10.62 -2.72 -12.63
CA GLU A 124 -11.37 -1.57 -12.13
C GLU A 124 -12.50 -2.06 -11.21
N GLU A 125 -12.56 -1.50 -10.01
CA GLU A 125 -13.63 -1.72 -9.03
C GLU A 125 -13.97 -0.37 -8.39
N ASP A 126 -15.26 -0.05 -8.26
CA ASP A 126 -15.74 1.20 -7.64
C ASP A 126 -15.07 2.48 -8.18
N SER A 127 -14.81 2.53 -9.49
CA SER A 127 -14.11 3.64 -10.17
C SER A 127 -12.65 3.84 -9.71
N ARG A 128 -12.05 2.82 -9.11
CA ARG A 128 -10.65 2.74 -8.70
C ARG A 128 -9.97 1.62 -9.48
N TRP A 129 -8.70 1.83 -9.77
CA TRP A 129 -7.90 0.94 -10.59
C TRP A 129 -6.85 0.24 -9.75
N TYR A 130 -6.77 -1.08 -9.85
CA TYR A 130 -5.93 -1.92 -9.01
C TYR A 130 -5.03 -2.82 -9.85
N LEU A 131 -3.94 -3.29 -9.22
CA LEU A 131 -3.19 -4.44 -9.67
C LEU A 131 -3.84 -5.71 -9.12
N ASP A 132 -4.04 -6.69 -9.99
CA ASP A 132 -4.39 -8.04 -9.58
C ASP A 132 -3.09 -8.83 -9.33
N GLY A 133 -2.90 -9.26 -8.09
CA GLY A 133 -1.74 -10.05 -7.67
C GLY A 133 -1.78 -11.51 -8.14
N THR A 134 -2.88 -11.96 -8.73
CA THR A 134 -2.97 -13.31 -9.28
C THR A 134 -2.07 -13.41 -10.52
N PRO A 135 -1.21 -14.45 -10.60
CA PRO A 135 -0.35 -14.63 -11.76
C PRO A 135 -1.18 -14.71 -13.05
N PRO A 136 -0.89 -13.87 -14.06
CA PRO A 136 -1.64 -13.93 -15.30
C PRO A 136 -1.39 -15.28 -15.98
N LEU A 137 -2.46 -15.90 -16.49
CA LEU A 137 -2.38 -17.17 -17.21
C LEU A 137 -1.55 -17.06 -18.51
N ASN A 138 -1.37 -15.84 -19.01
CA ASN A 138 -0.70 -15.54 -20.26
C ASN A 138 0.70 -14.95 -19.95
N ALA A 139 1.71 -15.81 -19.85
CA ALA A 139 3.07 -15.42 -19.45
C ALA A 139 3.90 -14.72 -20.56
N HIS A 140 3.32 -14.44 -21.73
CA HIS A 140 4.05 -13.92 -22.88
C HIS A 140 4.51 -12.46 -22.72
N PHE A 141 3.94 -11.70 -21.77
CA PHE A 141 4.36 -10.32 -21.45
C PHE A 141 5.84 -10.20 -21.05
N CYS A 142 6.41 -11.29 -20.53
CA CYS A 142 7.81 -11.37 -20.12
C CYS A 142 8.73 -12.05 -21.14
N ASN A 143 8.19 -12.57 -22.25
CA ASN A 143 8.96 -13.26 -23.28
C ASN A 143 9.33 -12.37 -24.49
N GLY A 144 9.15 -11.05 -24.41
CA GLY A 144 9.45 -10.11 -25.49
C GLY A 144 10.75 -9.34 -25.28
N ARG A 145 11.73 -9.58 -26.16
CA ARG A 145 12.80 -8.62 -26.52
C ARG A 145 12.20 -7.29 -26.95
#